data_AF-A0A660Y7T9-F1
#
_entry.id   AF-A0A660Y7T9-F1
#
_cell.length_a   1.000
_cell.length_b   1.000
_cell.length_c   1.000
_cell.angle_alpha   90.00
_cell.angle_beta   90.00
_cell.angle_gamma   90.00
#
_symmetry.space_group_name_H-M   'P 1'
#
loop_
_entity.id
_entity.type
_entity.pdbx_description
1 polymer ?
#
loop_
_entity_poly.entity_id
_entity_poly.type
_entity_poly.pdbx_seq_one_letter_code
_entity_poly.pdbx_strand_id
1 'polypeptide(L)'
;NWASEHARCVACIAGIFPVGDLRSYPGLKTACGAYGMSEDELAACLPEHNPVDRLAPLAKAGVPILHLHGDSDTVVPIEQNSGELARRYSKLGGTMELLIVPGKGHEIIPEFFECQALVDFVIRHAG
;
A
#
# COMPACT_ATOMS: atom_id res chain seq x y z
N ASN A 1 -11.32 -0.58 -2.33
CA ASN A 1 -10.28 -0.53 -1.28
C ASN A 1 -10.93 -0.80 0.06
N TRP A 2 -10.98 -2.06 0.49
CA TRP A 2 -11.80 -2.47 1.63
C TRP A 2 -11.43 -1.73 2.93
N ALA A 3 -10.14 -1.63 3.26
CA ALA A 3 -9.68 -0.94 4.48
C ALA A 3 -10.13 0.53 4.52
N SER A 4 -10.07 1.25 3.38
CA SER A 4 -10.55 2.63 3.30
C SER A 4 -12.07 2.75 3.47
N GLU A 5 -12.84 1.79 2.97
CA GLU A 5 -14.30 1.71 3.11
C GLU A 5 -14.74 1.33 4.52
N HIS A 6 -13.88 0.61 5.25
CA HIS A 6 -14.15 0.07 6.57
C HIS A 6 -13.10 0.50 7.59
N ALA A 7 -12.62 1.76 7.53
CA ALA A 7 -11.47 2.21 8.30
C ALA A 7 -11.57 1.99 9.83
N ARG A 8 -12.79 2.00 10.38
CA ARG A 8 -13.03 1.72 11.82
C ARG A 8 -12.93 0.24 12.20
N CYS A 9 -12.93 -0.65 11.22
CA CYS A 9 -12.74 -2.09 11.39
C CYS A 9 -11.27 -2.50 11.22
N VAL A 10 -10.36 -1.54 11.03
CA VAL A 10 -8.95 -1.77 10.74
C VAL A 10 -8.12 -1.24 11.91
N ALA A 11 -7.43 -2.15 12.61
CA ALA A 11 -6.57 -1.77 13.72
C ALA A 11 -5.19 -1.27 13.26
N CYS A 12 -4.65 -1.90 12.20
CA CYS A 12 -3.45 -1.46 11.48
C CYS A 12 -3.41 -2.09 10.08
N ILE A 13 -2.49 -1.63 9.24
CA ILE A 13 -2.19 -2.26 7.94
C ILE A 13 -0.69 -2.58 7.89
N ALA A 14 -0.35 -3.85 7.63
CA ALA A 14 1.02 -4.28 7.38
C ALA A 14 1.12 -4.96 6.01
N GLY A 15 2.16 -4.66 5.22
CA GLY A 15 2.31 -5.24 3.88
C GLY A 15 3.75 -5.30 3.39
N ILE A 16 4.04 -6.31 2.57
CA ILE A 16 5.32 -6.50 1.89
C ILE A 16 5.10 -6.23 0.39
N PHE A 17 5.89 -5.32 -0.19
CA PHE A 17 5.74 -4.83 -1.57
C PHE A 17 4.30 -4.50 -2.02
N PRO A 18 3.48 -3.84 -1.19
CA PRO A 18 2.09 -3.63 -1.54
C PRO A 18 1.95 -2.72 -2.75
N VAL A 19 1.07 -3.11 -3.66
CA VAL A 19 0.64 -2.27 -4.78
C VAL A 19 -0.18 -1.11 -4.22
N GLY A 20 0.37 0.10 -4.30
CA GLY A 20 -0.28 1.33 -3.90
C GLY A 20 -0.95 2.05 -5.07
N ASP A 21 -0.48 1.81 -6.29
CA ASP A 21 -0.97 2.49 -7.50
C ASP A 21 -1.28 1.50 -8.63
N LEU A 22 -2.56 1.41 -9.01
CA LEU A 22 -3.03 0.52 -10.07
C LEU A 22 -2.45 0.87 -11.45
N ARG A 23 -1.93 2.09 -11.63
CA ARG A 23 -1.19 2.49 -12.84
C ARG A 23 0.17 1.81 -12.93
N SER A 24 0.78 1.51 -11.80
CA SER A 24 2.12 0.94 -11.68
C SER A 24 2.09 -0.56 -11.93
N TYR A 25 1.34 -1.29 -11.10
CA TYR A 25 1.13 -2.73 -11.22
C TYR A 25 -0.32 -3.06 -10.87
N PRO A 26 -0.99 -3.99 -11.57
CA PRO A 26 -0.56 -4.66 -12.80
C PRO A 26 -0.75 -3.80 -14.07
N GLY A 27 -0.99 -2.49 -13.90
CA GLY A 27 -1.38 -1.56 -14.96
C GLY A 27 -2.88 -1.56 -15.20
N LEU A 28 -3.43 -0.44 -15.67
CA LEU A 28 -4.89 -0.24 -15.80
C LEU A 28 -5.55 -1.25 -16.74
N LYS A 29 -4.89 -1.57 -17.86
CA LYS A 29 -5.34 -2.59 -18.81
C LYS A 29 -5.61 -3.95 -18.16
N THR A 30 -4.78 -4.35 -17.19
CA THR A 30 -4.95 -5.62 -16.47
C THR A 30 -5.92 -5.46 -15.32
N ALA A 31 -5.82 -4.34 -14.59
CA ALA A 31 -6.62 -4.08 -13.40
C ALA A 31 -8.12 -3.93 -13.71
N CYS A 32 -8.49 -3.34 -14.85
CA CYS A 32 -9.88 -2.99 -15.18
C CYS A 32 -10.84 -4.19 -15.16
N GLY A 33 -10.35 -5.39 -15.53
CA GLY A 33 -11.13 -6.62 -15.47
C GLY A 33 -11.61 -6.97 -14.06
N ALA A 34 -10.80 -6.69 -13.02
CA ALA A 34 -11.19 -6.92 -11.63
C ALA A 34 -12.28 -5.95 -11.15
N TYR A 35 -12.46 -4.82 -11.84
CA TYR A 35 -13.49 -3.82 -11.56
C TYR A 35 -14.72 -3.97 -12.47
N GLY A 36 -14.71 -4.92 -13.41
CA GLY A 36 -15.78 -5.06 -14.40
C GLY A 36 -15.88 -3.85 -15.34
N MET A 37 -14.77 -3.16 -15.57
CA MET A 37 -14.67 -1.92 -16.36
C MET A 37 -13.72 -2.11 -17.55
N SER A 38 -13.84 -1.25 -18.56
CA SER A 38 -12.79 -1.00 -19.53
C SER A 38 -11.63 -0.21 -18.93
N GLU A 39 -10.49 -0.17 -19.63
CA GLU A 39 -9.32 0.60 -19.21
C GLU A 39 -9.65 2.10 -19.10
N ASP A 40 -10.39 2.65 -20.06
CA ASP A 40 -10.79 4.07 -20.08
C ASP A 40 -11.76 4.41 -18.95
N GLU A 41 -12.73 3.53 -18.66
CA GLU A 41 -13.67 3.71 -17.54
C GLU A 41 -12.93 3.70 -16.21
N LEU A 42 -12.05 2.71 -15.97
CA LEU A 42 -11.25 2.66 -14.76
C LEU A 42 -10.33 3.89 -14.64
N ALA A 43 -9.73 4.34 -15.75
CA ALA A 43 -8.91 5.55 -15.74
C ALA A 43 -9.71 6.79 -15.34
N ALA A 44 -10.96 6.92 -15.81
CA ALA A 44 -11.81 8.06 -15.52
C ALA A 44 -12.25 8.14 -14.05
N CYS A 45 -12.46 6.99 -13.39
CA CYS A 45 -12.83 6.91 -11.97
C CYS A 45 -11.69 6.40 -11.07
N LEU A 46 -10.44 6.41 -11.54
CA LEU A 46 -9.31 5.84 -10.82
C LEU A 46 -9.17 6.33 -9.36
N PRO A 47 -9.35 7.62 -9.03
CA PRO A 47 -9.28 8.08 -7.64
C PRO A 47 -10.28 7.38 -6.70
N GLU A 48 -11.36 6.82 -7.23
CA GLU A 48 -12.35 6.05 -6.49
C GLU A 48 -11.93 4.59 -6.22
N HIS A 49 -10.86 4.12 -6.85
CA HIS A 49 -10.38 2.74 -6.72
C HIS A 49 -8.91 2.62 -6.31
N ASN A 50 -8.10 3.66 -6.51
CA ASN A 50 -6.66 3.60 -6.32
C ASN A 50 -6.26 3.74 -4.84
N PRO A 51 -5.43 2.85 -4.27
CA PRO A 51 -5.03 2.93 -2.85
C PRO A 51 -4.40 4.26 -2.45
N VAL A 52 -3.46 4.80 -3.25
CA VAL A 52 -2.81 6.10 -3.01
C VAL A 52 -3.77 7.30 -3.02
N ASP A 53 -4.95 7.17 -3.63
CA ASP A 53 -5.98 8.23 -3.68
C ASP A 53 -7.00 8.10 -2.54
N ARG A 54 -7.07 6.93 -1.88
CA ARG A 54 -8.13 6.59 -0.89
C ARG A 54 -7.64 6.50 0.55
N LEU A 55 -6.65 7.31 0.89
CA LEU A 55 -5.99 7.29 2.19
C LEU A 55 -6.69 8.12 3.28
N ALA A 56 -7.50 9.11 2.91
CA ALA A 56 -8.10 10.05 3.86
C ALA A 56 -8.98 9.38 4.95
N PRO A 57 -9.82 8.37 4.64
CA PRO A 57 -10.59 7.68 5.67
C PRO A 57 -9.71 6.98 6.72
N LEU A 58 -8.60 6.36 6.28
CA LEU A 58 -7.65 5.67 7.15
C LEU A 58 -6.93 6.67 8.06
N ALA A 59 -6.44 7.77 7.50
CA ALA A 59 -5.76 8.82 8.27
C ALA A 59 -6.70 9.43 9.32
N LYS A 60 -7.96 9.71 8.94
CA LYS A 60 -8.99 10.22 9.85
C LYS A 60 -9.31 9.24 10.99
N ALA A 61 -9.24 7.93 10.73
CA ALA A 61 -9.43 6.89 11.73
C ALA A 61 -8.17 6.61 12.57
N GLY A 62 -7.04 7.24 12.23
CA GLY A 62 -5.77 7.04 12.94
C GLY A 62 -5.14 5.67 12.69
N VAL A 63 -5.46 5.01 11.56
CA VAL A 63 -4.95 3.67 11.25
C VAL A 63 -3.43 3.73 11.01
N PRO A 64 -2.58 3.08 11.81
CA PRO A 64 -1.16 3.00 11.54
C PRO A 64 -0.88 2.04 10.37
N ILE A 65 0.10 2.38 9.54
CA ILE A 65 0.51 1.58 8.40
C ILE A 65 2.00 1.21 8.51
N LEU A 66 2.38 -0.03 8.21
CA LEU A 66 3.77 -0.44 8.04
C LEU A 66 3.94 -1.16 6.71
N HIS A 67 4.79 -0.63 5.84
CA HIS A 67 5.18 -1.32 4.61
C HIS A 67 6.66 -1.71 4.67
N LEU A 68 6.97 -2.90 4.17
CA LEU A 68 8.32 -3.40 3.93
C LEU A 68 8.55 -3.52 2.42
N HIS A 69 9.58 -2.88 1.88
CA HIS A 69 9.76 -2.76 0.43
C HIS A 69 11.26 -2.66 0.07
N GLY A 70 11.69 -3.37 -0.97
CA GLY A 70 13.01 -3.18 -1.58
C GLY A 70 13.11 -1.88 -2.38
N ASP A 71 14.24 -1.19 -2.33
CA ASP A 71 14.44 0.04 -3.13
C ASP A 71 14.76 -0.23 -4.61
N SER A 72 14.98 -1.49 -4.98
CA SER A 72 15.32 -1.92 -6.33
C SER A 72 14.21 -2.78 -6.95
N ASP A 73 12.99 -2.68 -6.42
CA ASP A 73 11.81 -3.37 -6.95
C ASP A 73 11.42 -2.79 -8.31
N THR A 74 11.52 -3.60 -9.35
CA THR A 74 11.15 -3.24 -10.73
C THR A 74 9.76 -3.74 -11.12
N VAL A 75 9.12 -4.57 -10.29
CA VAL A 75 7.76 -5.10 -10.50
C VAL A 75 6.73 -4.17 -9.88
N VAL A 76 6.98 -3.72 -8.65
CA VAL A 76 6.14 -2.77 -7.91
C VAL A 76 7.02 -1.59 -7.46
N PRO A 77 7.46 -0.68 -8.36
CA PRO A 77 8.40 0.39 -8.02
C PRO A 77 8.03 1.17 -6.75
N ILE A 78 8.98 1.25 -5.81
CA ILE A 78 8.74 1.81 -4.49
C ILE A 78 8.23 3.25 -4.55
N GLU A 79 8.75 4.08 -5.47
CA GLU A 79 8.40 5.50 -5.61
C GLU A 79 6.94 5.70 -5.99
N GLN A 80 6.37 4.79 -6.79
CA GLN A 80 4.99 4.86 -7.26
C GLN A 80 4.02 4.22 -6.25
N ASN A 81 4.52 3.34 -5.38
CA ASN A 81 3.71 2.53 -4.48
C ASN A 81 3.90 2.95 -3.01
N SER A 82 4.69 2.19 -2.23
CA SER A 82 4.86 2.47 -0.79
C SER A 82 5.40 3.87 -0.50
N GLY A 83 6.29 4.40 -1.34
CA GLY A 83 6.85 5.75 -1.20
C GLY A 83 5.80 6.84 -1.41
N GLU A 84 5.00 6.75 -2.48
CA GLU A 84 3.91 7.70 -2.73
C GLU A 84 2.82 7.61 -1.66
N LEU A 85 2.51 6.38 -1.21
CA LEU A 85 1.55 6.15 -0.13
C LEU A 85 2.04 6.81 1.17
N ALA A 86 3.30 6.61 1.56
CA ALA A 86 3.89 7.27 2.74
C ALA A 86 3.84 8.80 2.64
N ARG A 87 4.22 9.35 1.47
CA ARG A 87 4.21 10.80 1.23
C ARG A 87 2.81 11.40 1.35
N ARG A 88 1.80 10.73 0.81
CA ARG A 88 0.40 11.20 0.87
C ARG A 88 -0.22 10.99 2.24
N TYR A 89 0.08 9.86 2.88
CA TYR A 89 -0.45 9.54 4.20
C TYR A 89 0.03 10.53 5.26
N SER A 90 1.32 10.86 5.23
CA SER A 90 1.90 11.90 6.09
C SER A 90 1.24 13.26 5.90
N LYS A 91 0.95 13.68 4.65
CA LYS A 91 0.23 14.93 4.36
C LYS A 91 -1.20 14.96 4.91
N LEU A 92 -1.81 13.79 5.11
CA LEU A 92 -3.14 13.64 5.70
C LEU A 92 -3.09 13.51 7.23
N GLY A 93 -1.89 13.58 7.84
CA GLY A 93 -1.69 13.39 9.28
C GLY A 93 -1.68 11.93 9.73
N GLY A 94 -1.63 10.98 8.80
CA GLY A 94 -1.54 9.55 9.09
C GLY A 94 -0.11 9.12 9.45
N THR A 95 0.00 8.09 10.29
CA THR A 95 1.28 7.51 10.72
C THR A 95 1.62 6.29 9.87
N MET A 96 2.77 6.33 9.20
CA MET A 96 3.27 5.19 8.43
C MET A 96 4.75 4.95 8.67
N GLU A 97 5.12 3.68 8.86
CA GLU A 97 6.48 3.17 8.84
C GLU A 97 6.77 2.57 7.47
N LEU A 98 7.88 2.97 6.82
CA LEU A 98 8.34 2.37 5.57
C LEU A 98 9.73 1.78 5.79
N LEU A 99 9.79 0.47 5.96
CA LEU A 99 11.02 -0.30 6.08
C LEU A 99 11.57 -0.58 4.68
N ILE A 100 12.78 -0.11 4.42
CA ILE A 100 13.45 -0.29 3.12
C ILE A 100 14.51 -1.39 3.25
N VAL A 101 14.51 -2.35 2.33
CA VAL A 101 15.57 -3.36 2.21
C VAL A 101 16.51 -2.95 1.08
N PRO A 102 17.74 -2.45 1.37
CA PRO A 102 18.58 -1.83 0.35
C PRO A 102 19.09 -2.81 -0.70
N GLY A 103 19.05 -2.41 -1.98
CA GLY A 103 19.52 -3.17 -3.12
C GLY A 103 18.66 -4.38 -3.50
N LYS A 104 17.48 -4.54 -2.88
CA LYS A 104 16.59 -5.70 -3.08
C LYS A 104 15.38 -5.35 -3.94
N GLY A 105 14.93 -6.33 -4.70
CA GLY A 105 13.79 -6.19 -5.61
C GLY A 105 12.52 -6.84 -5.06
N HIS A 106 11.76 -7.47 -5.97
CA HIS A 106 10.55 -8.24 -5.67
C HIS A 106 10.86 -9.73 -5.54
N GLU A 107 11.41 -10.15 -4.40
CA GLU A 107 11.98 -11.49 -4.24
C GLU A 107 11.59 -12.16 -2.91
N ILE A 108 11.59 -13.49 -2.91
CA ILE A 108 11.27 -14.32 -1.72
C ILE A 108 12.56 -14.62 -0.98
N ILE A 109 12.93 -13.73 -0.04
CA ILE A 109 14.12 -13.86 0.80
C ILE A 109 13.80 -13.57 2.28
N PRO A 110 14.60 -14.06 3.24
CA PRO A 110 14.35 -13.89 4.68
C PRO A 110 14.18 -12.42 5.11
N GLU A 111 14.89 -11.49 4.50
CA GLU A 111 14.80 -10.06 4.84
C GLU A 111 13.38 -9.50 4.69
N PHE A 112 12.58 -10.07 3.78
CA PHE A 112 11.17 -9.71 3.62
C PHE A 112 10.24 -10.57 4.48
N PHE A 113 10.47 -11.88 4.52
CA PHE A 113 9.49 -12.84 5.07
C PHE A 113 9.77 -13.28 6.51
N GLU A 114 10.88 -12.87 7.11
CA GLU A 114 11.26 -13.10 8.51
C GLU A 114 11.46 -11.77 9.28
N CYS A 115 10.81 -10.69 8.83
CA CYS A 115 10.92 -9.37 9.43
C CYS A 115 10.21 -9.27 10.79
N GLN A 116 10.97 -9.36 11.89
CA GLN A 116 10.41 -9.24 13.25
C GLN A 116 9.70 -7.90 13.49
N ALA A 117 10.21 -6.79 12.92
CA ALA A 117 9.59 -5.47 13.09
C ALA A 117 8.15 -5.43 12.55
N LEU A 118 7.88 -6.13 11.44
CA LEU A 118 6.54 -6.24 10.87
C LEU A 118 5.61 -7.06 11.80
N VAL A 119 6.11 -8.15 12.36
CA VAL A 119 5.38 -8.99 13.34
C VAL A 119 5.05 -8.20 14.61
N ASP A 120 6.04 -7.50 15.17
CA ASP A 120 5.89 -6.69 16.38
C ASP A 120 4.90 -5.55 16.16
N PHE A 121 4.91 -4.92 14.99
CA PHE A 121 3.96 -3.88 14.62
C PHE A 121 2.52 -4.40 14.64
N VAL A 122 2.27 -5.56 14.02
CA VAL A 122 0.91 -6.15 14.01
C VAL A 122 0.48 -6.51 15.43
N ILE A 123 1.34 -7.17 16.22
CA ILE A 123 1.02 -7.53 17.62
C ILE A 123 0.70 -6.29 18.46
N ARG A 124 1.48 -5.21 18.32
CA ARG A 124 1.27 -3.95 19.06
C ARG A 124 -0.11 -3.35 18.81
N HIS A 125 -0.67 -3.54 17.62
CA HIS A 125 -1.93 -2.93 17.20
C HIS A 125 -3.13 -3.89 17.18
N ALA A 126 -2.96 -5.18 17.54
CA ALA A 126 -4.05 -6.17 17.52
C ALA A 126 -4.98 -6.13 18.75
N GLY A 127 -4.76 -5.19 19.69
CA GLY A 127 -5.46 -5.11 20.98
C GLY A 127 -6.58 -4.08 21.03
#